data_AF-A0A257QL55-F1
#
_entry.id   AF-A0A257QL55-F1
#
_cell.length_a   1.000
_cell.length_b   1.000
_cell.length_c   1.000
_cell.angle_alpha   90.00
_cell.angle_beta   90.00
_cell.angle_gamma   90.00
#
_symmetry.space_group_name_H-M   'P 1'
#
loop_
_entity.id
_entity.type
_entity.pdbx_description
1 polymer ?
#
loop_
_entity_poly.entity_id
_entity_poly.type
_entity_poly.pdbx_seq_one_letter_code
_entity_poly.pdbx_strand_id
1 'polypeptide(L)'
;DATNVGQLVASAGSLGLFGTVVGNSGRVSADSATLQGGKIVFRASQSAQVGGMVSATGSSGGTIEVLGNQVGVLGNANIDASGVNGGGTVLVGGDAHGANSDVPNAQITYVAPNAAISADATQNGNGGKVVVWSDNTTSADGSLSARGGAQGGNGGFVETSGKRFLEVANPADVSAPKGQGGTWLLDPYNLTVVASPTVGNLDVFNPNFTANATNSTVSNTVIQGALSMGTNVVLDTGAGTCAVAGTCNITVNAPITAQLPVAGATLTMNAADSIFINQPITATGGALNLALNHGAAGNATVANTLSMLGGSVNVGNYGLTGTVTPGVGSVIFTGGATALTGNLSTYNLTMSGGTLNLNSGATPTLTSLNMNSGYLSSKGAVTAGSLNITGGTLTGAGSYTVTGATAFVPCLNCSQYFYVDGTTLNTQGATSQTVNGTSAIYTYLSNGAVINNTGTWTLNNFTIYQGAGTADNFNNQGTTGVVSVTGMGGRIDPLFNDTSTAANSVNVTAGTLTLAGGGTSSSSFNVATGAGLTFTNNLGNNTP
;
A
#
# COMPACT_ATOMS: atom_id res chain seq x y z
N ASP A 1 22.05 26.37 37.19
CA ASP A 1 22.49 25.48 36.10
C ASP A 1 23.18 24.27 36.69
N ALA A 2 23.13 23.13 35.99
CA ALA A 2 23.78 21.89 36.37
C ALA A 2 24.59 21.36 35.17
N THR A 3 25.90 21.25 35.32
CA THR A 3 26.79 20.85 34.23
C THR A 3 27.70 19.70 34.64
N ASN A 4 27.71 18.62 33.86
CA ASN A 4 28.69 17.55 33.98
C ASN A 4 29.76 17.65 32.89
N VAL A 5 31.00 17.87 33.31
CA VAL A 5 32.21 17.79 32.46
C VAL A 5 33.09 16.58 32.80
N GLY A 6 32.73 15.84 33.85
CA GLY A 6 33.49 14.73 34.40
C GLY A 6 32.78 13.39 34.19
N GLN A 7 32.58 12.63 35.27
CA GLN A 7 31.90 11.34 35.22
C GLN A 7 30.85 11.22 36.32
N LEU A 8 29.67 10.72 35.96
CA LEU A 8 28.61 10.30 36.87
C LEU A 8 28.32 8.83 36.60
N VAL A 9 28.54 7.96 37.59
CA VAL A 9 28.44 6.51 37.39
C VAL A 9 27.60 5.88 38.49
N ALA A 10 26.64 5.04 38.11
CA ALA A 10 25.87 4.17 38.98
C ALA A 10 25.85 2.76 38.38
N SER A 11 25.93 1.73 39.23
CA SER A 11 25.80 0.32 38.81
C SER A 11 24.33 -0.05 38.79
N ALA A 12 23.69 0.06 37.61
CA ALA A 12 22.24 0.21 37.51
C ALA A 12 21.72 1.38 38.38
N GLY A 13 20.41 1.46 38.64
CA GLY A 13 19.82 2.49 39.52
C GLY A 13 19.40 3.75 38.78
N SER A 14 19.53 4.93 39.39
CA SER A 14 19.06 6.19 38.79
C SER A 14 20.05 7.34 38.97
N LEU A 15 20.34 8.05 37.87
CA LEU A 15 21.12 9.27 37.83
C LEU A 15 20.24 10.41 37.29
N GLY A 16 20.36 11.60 37.87
CA GLY A 16 19.56 12.75 37.46
C GLY A 16 20.31 14.07 37.57
N LEU A 17 20.21 14.90 36.54
CA LEU A 17 20.64 16.30 36.55
C LEU A 17 19.42 17.18 36.33
N PHE A 18 19.19 18.10 37.27
CA PHE A 18 18.03 18.98 37.29
C PHE A 18 18.47 20.43 37.42
N GLY A 19 17.90 21.33 36.63
CA GLY A 19 18.24 22.75 36.71
C GLY A 19 17.47 23.62 35.71
N THR A 20 17.81 24.91 35.66
CA THR A 20 17.29 25.81 34.62
C THR A 20 17.90 25.50 33.27
N VAL A 21 19.24 25.46 33.24
CA VAL A 21 20.04 24.90 32.15
C VAL A 21 20.75 23.66 32.64
N VAL A 22 20.71 22.60 31.85
CA VAL A 22 21.42 21.34 32.10
C VAL A 22 22.39 21.07 30.95
N GLY A 23 23.66 20.80 31.28
CA GLY A 23 24.71 20.53 30.31
C GLY A 23 25.44 19.22 30.61
N ASN A 24 25.74 18.44 29.58
CA ASN A 24 26.66 17.31 29.67
C ASN A 24 27.69 17.38 28.54
N SER A 25 28.97 17.29 28.88
CA SER A 25 30.05 17.00 27.92
C SER A 25 30.92 15.82 28.36
N GLY A 26 30.74 15.36 29.60
CA GLY A 26 31.42 14.20 30.18
C GLY A 26 30.69 12.88 29.97
N ARG A 27 30.96 11.92 30.86
CA ARG A 27 30.33 10.59 30.87
C ARG A 27 29.23 10.51 31.93
N VAL A 28 28.08 9.95 31.57
CA VAL A 28 27.02 9.54 32.49
C VAL A 28 26.69 8.07 32.23
N SER A 29 26.86 7.20 33.21
CA SER A 29 26.69 5.75 33.04
C SER A 29 25.85 5.17 34.16
N ALA A 30 24.75 4.53 33.79
CA ALA A 30 23.90 3.72 34.66
C ALA A 30 23.90 2.25 34.17
N ASP A 31 25.03 1.79 33.64
CA ASP A 31 25.17 0.49 33.01
C ASP A 31 25.05 -0.66 34.03
N SER A 32 24.65 -1.83 33.55
CA SER A 32 24.58 -3.05 34.35
C SER A 32 25.06 -4.27 33.56
N ALA A 33 25.89 -5.12 34.16
CA ALA A 33 26.34 -6.35 33.50
C ALA A 33 25.37 -7.53 33.66
N THR A 34 24.48 -7.48 34.66
CA THR A 34 23.67 -8.62 35.11
C THR A 34 22.18 -8.31 35.18
N LEU A 35 21.81 -7.03 35.22
CA LEU A 35 20.44 -6.56 35.32
C LEU A 35 20.11 -5.65 34.13
N GLN A 36 18.87 -5.16 34.10
CA GLN A 36 18.49 -4.05 33.24
C GLN A 36 19.41 -2.83 33.50
N GLY A 37 19.70 -2.08 32.44
CA GLY A 37 20.31 -0.76 32.58
C GLY A 37 19.46 0.18 33.44
N GLY A 38 20.11 1.14 34.10
CA GLY A 38 19.44 2.09 34.98
C GLY A 38 18.68 3.19 34.24
N LYS A 39 18.22 4.19 35.01
CA LYS A 39 17.54 5.38 34.51
C LYS A 39 18.47 6.59 34.57
N ILE A 40 18.60 7.33 33.48
CA ILE A 40 19.32 8.61 33.42
C ILE A 40 18.33 9.70 33.01
N VAL A 41 18.28 10.80 33.77
CA VAL A 41 17.40 11.94 33.48
C VAL A 41 18.19 13.23 33.44
N PHE A 42 18.17 13.93 32.30
CA PHE A 42 18.51 15.34 32.20
C PHE A 42 17.21 16.12 32.09
N ARG A 43 16.89 16.95 33.09
CA ARG A 43 15.66 17.73 33.10
C ARG A 43 15.94 19.20 33.37
N ALA A 44 15.79 20.00 32.33
CA ALA A 44 15.93 21.44 32.38
C ALA A 44 14.57 22.14 32.37
N SER A 45 14.40 23.25 33.09
CA SER A 45 13.21 24.10 32.90
C SER A 45 13.29 24.98 31.65
N GLN A 46 14.51 25.22 31.14
CA GLN A 46 14.75 25.94 29.88
C GLN A 46 15.49 25.10 28.85
N SER A 47 16.78 24.83 29.04
CA SER A 47 17.62 24.20 27.99
C SER A 47 18.40 23.00 28.52
N ALA A 48 18.28 21.85 27.85
CA ALA A 48 19.10 20.66 28.08
C ALA A 48 20.02 20.41 26.89
N GLN A 49 21.33 20.46 27.11
CA GLN A 49 22.35 20.26 26.09
C GLN A 49 23.22 19.06 26.45
N VAL A 50 23.12 17.97 25.68
CA VAL A 50 23.79 16.70 25.94
C VAL A 50 24.78 16.41 24.81
N GLY A 51 26.07 16.57 25.12
CA GLY A 51 27.21 16.01 24.40
C GLY A 51 27.79 14.81 25.15
N GLY A 52 28.97 14.34 24.73
CA GLY A 52 29.71 13.31 25.45
C GLY A 52 29.06 11.92 25.37
N MET A 53 29.20 11.12 26.44
CA MET A 53 28.71 9.73 26.49
C MET A 53 27.64 9.58 27.58
N VAL A 54 26.48 9.05 27.21
CA VAL A 54 25.38 8.71 28.13
C VAL A 54 25.00 7.26 27.88
N SER A 55 25.13 6.41 28.90
CA SER A 55 25.00 4.96 28.73
C SER A 55 24.13 4.35 29.84
N ALA A 56 23.09 3.64 29.46
CA ALA A 56 22.19 2.90 30.34
C ALA A 56 22.01 1.47 29.80
N THR A 57 23.11 0.81 29.48
CA THR A 57 23.11 -0.52 28.87
C THR A 57 22.92 -1.63 29.91
N GLY A 58 22.40 -2.78 29.48
CA GLY A 58 22.38 -3.97 30.35
C GLY A 58 21.83 -5.24 29.73
N SER A 59 21.39 -6.19 30.56
CA SER A 59 20.74 -7.43 30.08
C SER A 59 19.51 -7.11 29.22
N SER A 60 18.81 -6.05 29.60
CA SER A 60 17.93 -5.26 28.75
C SER A 60 18.34 -3.79 28.92
N GLY A 61 18.11 -2.98 27.90
CA GLY A 61 18.42 -1.55 27.97
C GLY A 61 17.62 -0.83 29.06
N GLY A 62 18.23 0.22 29.62
CA GLY A 62 17.64 1.11 30.60
C GLY A 62 16.82 2.24 29.97
N THR A 63 16.66 3.34 30.70
CA THR A 63 15.90 4.51 30.25
C THR A 63 16.75 5.76 30.29
N ILE A 64 16.76 6.54 29.20
CA ILE A 64 17.44 7.83 29.13
C ILE A 64 16.42 8.90 28.72
N GLU A 65 16.27 9.94 29.53
CA GLU A 65 15.39 11.09 29.28
C GLU A 65 16.22 12.37 29.16
N VAL A 66 16.09 13.09 28.04
CA VAL A 66 16.67 14.42 27.82
C VAL A 66 15.55 15.41 27.58
N LEU A 67 15.23 16.21 28.60
CA LEU A 67 14.01 17.00 28.68
C LEU A 67 14.30 18.46 28.98
N GLY A 68 13.58 19.35 28.31
CA GLY A 68 13.64 20.80 28.51
C GLY A 68 12.74 21.53 27.53
N ASN A 69 12.56 22.85 27.69
CA ASN A 69 11.85 23.66 26.70
C ASN A 69 12.61 23.69 25.35
N GLN A 70 13.94 23.62 25.41
CA GLN A 70 14.85 23.42 24.28
C GLN A 70 15.78 22.25 24.59
N VAL A 71 15.95 21.33 23.64
CA VAL A 71 16.81 20.15 23.78
C VAL A 71 17.80 20.07 22.62
N GLY A 72 19.08 19.90 22.96
CA GLY A 72 20.15 19.70 21.98
C GLY A 72 20.97 18.46 22.32
N VAL A 73 21.06 17.52 21.38
CA VAL A 73 22.02 16.41 21.39
C VAL A 73 23.16 16.80 20.46
N LEU A 74 24.30 17.19 21.04
CA LEU A 74 25.29 18.03 20.37
C LEU A 74 26.57 17.29 19.99
N GLY A 75 27.28 17.81 18.99
CA GLY A 75 28.59 17.30 18.58
C GLY A 75 28.54 15.83 18.18
N ASN A 76 29.35 15.00 18.84
CA ASN A 76 29.42 13.56 18.66
C ASN A 76 28.82 12.79 19.84
N ALA A 77 27.76 13.33 20.45
CA ALA A 77 27.07 12.68 21.56
C ALA A 77 26.73 11.22 21.25
N ASN A 78 26.99 10.33 22.20
CA ASN A 78 26.57 8.93 22.12
C ASN A 78 25.63 8.63 23.30
N ILE A 79 24.35 8.43 22.98
CA ILE A 79 23.29 8.10 23.93
C ILE A 79 22.86 6.65 23.69
N ASP A 80 23.25 5.75 24.59
CA ASP A 80 23.10 4.31 24.41
C ASP A 80 22.26 3.68 25.54
N ALA A 81 21.04 3.26 25.19
CA ALA A 81 20.16 2.45 26.02
C ALA A 81 20.00 1.05 25.42
N SER A 82 21.00 0.51 24.74
CA SER A 82 20.96 -0.84 24.15
C SER A 82 21.04 -1.94 25.22
N GLY A 83 20.58 -3.14 24.88
CA GLY A 83 20.66 -4.29 25.77
C GLY A 83 20.97 -5.61 25.06
N VAL A 84 21.33 -6.63 25.83
CA VAL A 84 21.65 -7.96 25.28
C VAL A 84 20.41 -8.66 24.74
N ASN A 85 19.35 -8.70 25.54
CA ASN A 85 18.12 -9.44 25.29
C ASN A 85 16.92 -8.52 24.98
N GLY A 86 17.16 -7.24 24.77
CA GLY A 86 16.13 -6.25 24.47
C GLY A 86 16.65 -4.83 24.59
N GLY A 87 16.28 -3.96 23.67
CA GLY A 87 16.60 -2.54 23.73
C GLY A 87 15.84 -1.80 24.84
N GLY A 88 16.37 -0.65 25.24
CA GLY A 88 15.81 0.23 26.27
C GLY A 88 14.92 1.32 25.70
N THR A 89 14.87 2.46 26.38
CA THR A 89 14.10 3.63 25.96
C THR A 89 14.94 4.90 26.00
N VAL A 90 14.93 5.67 24.92
CA VAL A 90 15.50 7.02 24.87
C VAL A 90 14.43 8.02 24.48
N LEU A 91 14.19 9.03 25.33
CA LEU A 91 13.24 10.11 25.09
C LEU A 91 14.01 11.44 25.02
N VAL A 92 13.99 12.09 23.86
CA VAL A 92 14.66 13.38 23.61
C VAL A 92 13.60 14.41 23.25
N GLY A 93 13.38 15.37 24.14
CA GLY A 93 12.41 16.44 23.96
C GLY A 93 10.95 16.05 24.16
N GLY A 94 10.62 14.77 24.37
CA GLY A 94 9.26 14.34 24.63
C GLY A 94 9.10 12.84 24.55
N ASP A 95 7.87 12.36 24.78
CA ASP A 95 7.49 10.97 24.55
C ASP A 95 6.64 10.85 23.26
N ALA A 96 6.29 9.62 22.89
CA ALA A 96 5.59 9.32 21.65
C ALA A 96 4.31 10.15 21.48
N HIS A 97 4.14 10.75 20.30
CA HIS A 97 3.08 11.71 19.97
C HIS A 97 2.95 12.91 20.93
N GLY A 98 3.94 13.14 21.80
CA GLY A 98 3.87 14.13 22.87
C GLY A 98 2.67 13.96 23.81
N ALA A 99 2.13 12.74 23.90
CA ALA A 99 0.85 12.46 24.57
C ALA A 99 1.00 12.12 26.06
N ASN A 100 2.22 11.86 26.53
CA ASN A 100 2.49 11.52 27.92
C ASN A 100 2.57 12.79 28.79
N SER A 101 1.57 13.03 29.63
CA SER A 101 1.53 14.20 30.52
C SER A 101 2.64 14.26 31.56
N ASP A 102 3.30 13.14 31.85
CA ASP A 102 4.41 13.06 32.82
C ASP A 102 5.77 13.44 32.20
N VAL A 103 5.83 13.54 30.87
CA VAL A 103 7.03 13.89 30.10
C VAL A 103 6.80 15.25 29.42
N PRO A 104 7.47 16.33 29.88
CA PRO A 104 7.31 17.64 29.25
C PRO A 104 7.84 17.63 27.80
N ASN A 105 7.07 18.24 26.90
CA ASN A 105 7.45 18.41 25.51
C ASN A 105 8.33 19.66 25.34
N ALA A 106 9.42 19.50 24.61
CA ALA A 106 10.26 20.59 24.13
C ALA A 106 9.49 21.37 23.05
N GLN A 107 9.75 22.67 22.98
CA GLN A 107 9.40 23.42 21.78
C GLN A 107 10.36 23.07 20.64
N ILE A 108 11.60 22.73 20.96
CA ILE A 108 12.66 22.56 19.97
C ILE A 108 13.58 21.43 20.36
N THR A 109 13.83 20.55 19.40
CA THR A 109 14.77 19.45 19.56
C THR A 109 15.73 19.40 18.38
N TYR A 110 17.02 19.37 18.69
CA TYR A 110 18.09 19.25 17.69
C TYR A 110 18.97 18.06 18.00
N VAL A 111 19.22 17.21 17.01
CA VAL A 111 20.18 16.10 17.08
C VAL A 111 21.24 16.30 16.01
N ALA A 112 22.48 16.54 16.44
CA ALA A 112 23.58 16.86 15.54
C ALA A 112 23.91 15.70 14.58
N PRO A 113 24.43 15.99 13.36
CA PRO A 113 24.73 14.97 12.34
C PRO A 113 25.66 13.84 12.80
N ASN A 114 26.58 14.13 13.73
CA ASN A 114 27.55 13.15 14.24
C ASN A 114 27.11 12.50 15.57
N ALA A 115 25.92 12.82 16.07
CA ALA A 115 25.38 12.18 17.26
C ALA A 115 24.77 10.81 16.93
N ALA A 116 24.77 9.93 17.93
CA ALA A 116 24.17 8.62 17.86
C ALA A 116 23.23 8.41 19.07
N ILE A 117 22.03 7.91 18.78
CA ILE A 117 21.03 7.54 19.78
C ILE A 117 20.59 6.10 19.50
N SER A 118 20.79 5.21 20.46
CA SER A 118 20.62 3.78 20.25
C SER A 118 19.83 3.13 21.39
N ALA A 119 18.90 2.26 21.01
CA ALA A 119 18.15 1.38 21.89
C ALA A 119 18.09 -0.02 21.27
N ASP A 120 19.23 -0.58 20.87
CA ASP A 120 19.30 -1.83 20.14
C ASP A 120 19.19 -3.06 21.06
N ALA A 121 18.68 -4.17 20.54
CA ALA A 121 18.99 -5.49 21.06
C ALA A 121 20.24 -6.04 20.36
N THR A 122 21.24 -6.49 21.11
CA THR A 122 22.54 -6.91 20.55
C THR A 122 22.65 -8.42 20.33
N GLN A 123 21.86 -9.26 21.02
CA GLN A 123 21.84 -10.72 20.83
C GLN A 123 20.46 -11.25 20.48
N ASN A 124 19.63 -11.60 21.46
CA ASN A 124 18.32 -12.21 21.23
C ASN A 124 17.23 -11.41 21.94
N GLY A 125 16.59 -10.51 21.21
CA GLY A 125 15.63 -9.57 21.79
C GLY A 125 15.09 -8.59 20.77
N ASN A 126 13.97 -7.95 21.12
CA ASN A 126 13.41 -6.89 20.30
C ASN A 126 14.19 -5.59 20.48
N GLY A 127 14.27 -4.79 19.43
CA GLY A 127 14.72 -3.40 19.53
C GLY A 127 13.84 -2.60 20.49
N GLY A 128 14.43 -1.56 21.07
CA GLY A 128 13.79 -0.69 22.05
C GLY A 128 13.00 0.45 21.43
N LYS A 129 12.94 1.57 22.14
CA LYS A 129 12.20 2.77 21.76
C LYS A 129 13.10 3.99 21.75
N VAL A 130 13.10 4.76 20.65
CA VAL A 130 13.74 6.09 20.57
C VAL A 130 12.70 7.10 20.12
N VAL A 131 12.56 8.21 20.85
CA VAL A 131 11.67 9.31 20.48
C VAL A 131 12.48 10.61 20.44
N VAL A 132 12.38 11.32 19.33
CA VAL A 132 12.88 12.69 19.15
C VAL A 132 11.69 13.58 18.85
N TRP A 133 11.30 14.40 19.81
CA TRP A 133 10.01 15.10 19.79
C TRP A 133 10.15 16.61 20.04
N SER A 134 9.28 17.39 19.40
CA SER A 134 9.01 18.77 19.77
C SER A 134 7.59 19.23 19.38
N ASP A 135 7.04 20.15 20.16
CA ASP A 135 5.76 20.82 19.87
C ASP A 135 5.88 21.94 18.80
N ASN A 136 7.08 22.27 18.34
CA ASN A 136 7.28 23.22 17.24
C ASN A 136 8.26 22.64 16.20
N THR A 137 9.57 22.62 16.49
CA THR A 137 10.57 22.26 15.48
C THR A 137 11.52 21.14 15.93
N THR A 138 11.64 20.10 15.12
CA THR A 138 12.67 19.06 15.27
C THR A 138 13.57 19.00 14.05
N SER A 139 14.89 18.99 14.28
CA SER A 139 15.89 18.53 13.31
C SER A 139 16.61 17.33 13.91
N ALA A 140 16.48 16.19 13.22
CA ALA A 140 17.08 14.93 13.59
C ALA A 140 18.09 14.51 12.52
N ASP A 141 19.30 15.06 12.61
CA ASP A 141 20.33 14.82 11.59
C ASP A 141 21.27 13.66 11.97
N GLY A 142 21.29 13.26 13.23
CA GLY A 142 22.11 12.16 13.74
C GLY A 142 21.63 10.77 13.33
N SER A 143 22.34 9.75 13.83
CA SER A 143 21.96 8.34 13.66
C SER A 143 21.04 7.88 14.78
N LEU A 144 19.92 7.26 14.41
CA LEU A 144 18.91 6.74 15.34
C LEU A 144 18.73 5.24 15.10
N SER A 145 18.79 4.42 16.15
CA SER A 145 18.61 2.97 16.00
C SER A 145 17.83 2.32 17.15
N ALA A 146 17.03 1.32 16.79
CA ALA A 146 16.40 0.38 17.71
C ALA A 146 16.29 -0.99 17.02
N ARG A 147 17.44 -1.61 16.72
CA ARG A 147 17.51 -2.86 15.95
C ARG A 147 17.10 -4.08 16.77
N GLY A 148 16.53 -5.07 16.09
CA GLY A 148 16.33 -6.41 16.63
C GLY A 148 17.65 -7.18 16.74
N GLY A 149 17.71 -8.13 17.67
CA GLY A 149 18.91 -8.90 17.97
C GLY A 149 19.41 -9.75 16.81
N ALA A 150 20.73 -9.89 16.68
CA ALA A 150 21.38 -10.68 15.63
C ALA A 150 21.01 -12.18 15.67
N GLN A 151 20.60 -12.70 16.84
CA GLN A 151 20.20 -14.09 17.04
C GLN A 151 18.69 -14.29 17.00
N GLY A 152 17.90 -13.22 17.12
CA GLY A 152 16.43 -13.25 17.13
C GLY A 152 15.82 -11.97 17.69
N GLY A 153 14.54 -11.77 17.43
CA GLY A 153 13.75 -10.61 17.83
C GLY A 153 13.43 -9.66 16.67
N ASN A 154 12.41 -8.83 16.87
CA ASN A 154 11.93 -7.84 15.91
C ASN A 154 12.63 -6.49 16.12
N GLY A 155 12.55 -5.63 15.11
CA GLY A 155 12.96 -4.24 15.24
C GLY A 155 12.06 -3.49 16.22
N GLY A 156 12.61 -2.41 16.78
CA GLY A 156 11.94 -1.56 17.74
C GLY A 156 11.14 -0.44 17.10
N PHE A 157 11.01 0.66 17.84
CA PHE A 157 10.25 1.83 17.43
C PHE A 157 11.14 3.08 17.48
N VAL A 158 11.13 3.85 16.39
CA VAL A 158 11.75 5.18 16.34
C VAL A 158 10.70 6.19 15.89
N GLU A 159 10.62 7.33 16.59
CA GLU A 159 9.79 8.46 16.22
C GLU A 159 10.62 9.73 16.08
N THR A 160 10.39 10.47 14.99
CA THR A 160 10.95 11.80 14.74
C THR A 160 9.81 12.76 14.42
N SER A 161 9.53 13.69 15.32
CA SER A 161 8.29 14.47 15.28
C SER A 161 8.51 15.93 15.61
N GLY A 162 8.00 16.80 14.74
CA GLY A 162 7.97 18.24 14.94
C GLY A 162 6.61 18.77 14.52
N LYS A 163 5.77 19.13 15.50
CA LYS A 163 4.37 19.52 15.25
C LYS A 163 4.19 20.69 14.29
N ARG A 164 5.24 21.46 13.97
CA ARG A 164 5.21 22.49 12.91
C ARG A 164 6.22 22.21 11.81
N PHE A 165 7.45 21.87 12.16
CA PHE A 165 8.52 21.58 11.21
C PHE A 165 9.34 20.37 11.64
N LEU A 166 9.58 19.47 10.70
CA LEU A 166 10.46 18.32 10.83
C LEU A 166 11.50 18.31 9.72
N GLU A 167 12.76 18.21 10.11
CA GLU A 167 13.88 17.91 9.24
C GLU A 167 14.52 16.59 9.69
N VAL A 168 14.73 15.68 8.74
CA VAL A 168 15.45 14.43 8.99
C VAL A 168 16.44 14.17 7.86
N ALA A 169 17.71 13.99 8.22
CA ALA A 169 18.78 13.75 7.26
C ALA A 169 19.00 12.26 6.96
N ASN A 170 18.76 11.39 7.95
CA ASN A 170 19.11 9.97 7.89
C ASN A 170 17.93 9.05 8.23
N PRO A 171 17.82 7.88 7.59
CA PRO A 171 16.81 6.89 7.97
C PRO A 171 17.09 6.33 9.37
N ALA A 172 16.03 6.08 10.14
CA ALA A 172 16.16 5.31 11.38
C ALA A 172 16.40 3.82 11.08
N ASP A 173 17.37 3.22 11.76
CA ASP A 173 17.65 1.78 11.65
C ASP A 173 16.90 1.01 12.74
N VAL A 174 15.77 0.44 12.33
CA VAL A 174 14.98 -0.51 13.13
C VAL A 174 14.95 -1.87 12.45
N SER A 175 16.03 -2.25 11.76
CA SER A 175 16.15 -3.55 11.09
C SER A 175 16.16 -4.71 12.08
N ALA A 176 15.84 -5.91 11.59
CA ALA A 176 15.84 -7.14 12.38
C ALA A 176 16.33 -8.33 11.53
N PRO A 177 17.58 -8.78 11.69
CA PRO A 177 18.16 -9.79 10.80
C PRO A 177 17.42 -11.13 10.77
N LYS A 178 16.72 -11.49 11.85
CA LYS A 178 15.96 -12.75 12.00
C LYS A 178 14.51 -12.55 12.43
N GLY A 179 14.00 -11.32 12.33
CA GLY A 179 12.64 -10.97 12.74
C GLY A 179 11.98 -10.06 11.72
N GLN A 180 10.86 -9.46 12.12
CA GLN A 180 10.24 -8.39 11.36
C GLN A 180 10.95 -7.07 11.66
N GLY A 181 11.17 -6.24 10.63
CA GLY A 181 11.66 -4.89 10.84
C GLY A 181 10.68 -4.09 11.70
N GLY A 182 11.23 -3.12 12.43
CA GLY A 182 10.49 -2.26 13.33
C GLY A 182 9.77 -1.14 12.60
N THR A 183 9.34 -0.14 13.36
CA THR A 183 8.61 1.02 12.83
C THR A 183 9.42 2.28 12.98
N TRP A 184 9.46 3.07 11.91
CA TRP A 184 9.92 4.45 11.95
C TRP A 184 8.75 5.40 11.61
N LEU A 185 8.38 6.23 12.58
CA LEU A 185 7.33 7.23 12.48
C LEU A 185 7.93 8.63 12.22
N LEU A 186 7.42 9.30 11.19
CA LEU A 186 7.61 10.73 10.93
C LEU A 186 6.27 11.44 11.10
N ASP A 187 6.15 12.34 12.09
CA ASP A 187 4.89 13.01 12.44
C ASP A 187 5.00 14.55 12.44
N PRO A 188 5.04 15.20 11.24
CA PRO A 188 4.97 16.67 11.12
C PRO A 188 3.57 17.21 10.81
N TYR A 189 3.39 18.55 10.84
CA TYR A 189 2.14 19.19 10.41
C TYR A 189 1.77 18.96 8.94
N ASN A 190 2.76 18.85 8.05
CA ASN A 190 2.64 18.63 6.61
C ASN A 190 3.90 17.88 6.17
N LEU A 191 3.80 16.94 5.23
CA LEU A 191 4.96 16.23 4.71
C LEU A 191 4.96 16.14 3.18
N THR A 192 6.07 16.55 2.57
CA THR A 192 6.34 16.33 1.15
C THR A 192 7.62 15.52 0.95
N VAL A 193 7.53 14.36 0.30
CA VAL A 193 8.67 13.59 -0.16
C VAL A 193 9.19 14.20 -1.47
N VAL A 194 10.47 14.61 -1.48
CA VAL A 194 11.11 15.31 -2.61
C VAL A 194 12.49 14.72 -2.91
N ALA A 195 13.07 15.04 -4.08
CA ALA A 195 14.40 14.55 -4.45
C ALA A 195 15.53 15.36 -3.78
N SER A 196 15.27 16.65 -3.57
CA SER A 196 16.21 17.59 -2.95
C SER A 196 15.48 18.40 -1.87
N PRO A 197 15.43 17.90 -0.61
CA PRO A 197 14.82 18.66 0.47
C PRO A 197 15.67 19.89 0.80
N THR A 198 15.02 20.95 1.29
CA THR A 198 15.75 22.10 1.83
C THR A 198 16.22 21.72 3.23
N VAL A 199 17.53 21.58 3.42
CA VAL A 199 18.18 21.25 4.70
C VAL A 199 18.87 22.45 5.32
N GLY A 200 19.05 22.46 6.64
CA GLY A 200 19.80 23.49 7.37
C GLY A 200 19.03 24.80 7.58
N ASN A 201 17.69 24.74 7.63
CA ASN A 201 16.83 25.91 7.87
C ASN A 201 16.77 26.34 9.35
N LEU A 202 17.46 25.62 10.24
CA LEU A 202 17.52 25.91 11.66
C LEU A 202 18.77 26.71 12.01
N ASP A 203 18.57 27.96 12.44
CA ASP A 203 19.58 28.70 13.20
C ASP A 203 19.64 28.12 14.62
N VAL A 204 20.44 27.05 14.78
CA VAL A 204 20.64 26.32 16.04
C VAL A 204 21.25 27.16 17.18
N PHE A 205 21.55 28.44 16.96
CA PHE A 205 22.19 29.34 17.93
C PHE A 205 21.34 30.58 18.31
N ASN A 206 20.12 30.73 17.77
CA ASN A 206 19.24 31.86 18.08
C ASN A 206 18.02 31.42 18.92
N PRO A 207 17.80 31.98 20.13
CA PRO A 207 16.75 31.53 21.06
C PRO A 207 15.32 31.77 20.55
N ASN A 208 15.13 32.58 19.51
CA ASN A 208 13.84 32.86 18.87
C ASN A 208 13.71 32.07 17.58
N PHE A 209 13.60 30.76 17.69
CA PHE A 209 13.35 29.87 16.57
C PHE A 209 11.93 30.08 16.02
N THR A 210 11.79 31.02 15.08
CA THR A 210 10.56 31.21 14.31
C THR A 210 10.59 30.31 13.08
N ALA A 211 9.77 29.26 13.06
CA ALA A 211 9.49 28.53 11.83
C ALA A 211 8.81 29.49 10.83
N ASN A 212 9.49 29.80 9.73
CA ASN A 212 8.99 30.62 8.63
C ASN A 212 8.39 29.76 7.49
N ALA A 213 8.49 28.43 7.60
CA ALA A 213 7.99 27.46 6.64
C ALA A 213 6.91 26.58 7.27
N THR A 214 5.84 26.30 6.52
CA THR A 214 4.68 25.50 6.94
C THR A 214 4.72 24.04 6.44
N ASN A 215 5.77 23.66 5.71
CA ASN A 215 5.87 22.36 5.03
C ASN A 215 7.18 21.66 5.40
N SER A 216 7.08 20.46 5.97
CA SER A 216 8.25 19.59 6.18
C SER A 216 8.55 18.84 4.89
N THR A 217 9.83 18.72 4.54
CA THR A 217 10.27 17.94 3.39
C THR A 217 11.21 16.83 3.81
N VAL A 218 11.04 15.64 3.23
CA VAL A 218 11.95 14.51 3.43
C VAL A 218 12.48 14.03 2.09
N SER A 219 13.75 13.64 2.03
CA SER A 219 14.32 13.05 0.83
C SER A 219 13.66 11.70 0.52
N ASN A 220 13.32 11.46 -0.74
CA ASN A 220 12.90 10.13 -1.20
C ASN A 220 13.95 9.06 -0.93
N THR A 221 15.24 9.39 -0.97
CA THR A 221 16.33 8.43 -0.72
C THR A 221 16.39 7.98 0.74
N VAL A 222 16.00 8.85 1.67
CA VAL A 222 15.90 8.52 3.10
C VAL A 222 14.77 7.51 3.33
N ILE A 223 13.60 7.74 2.73
CA ILE A 223 12.48 6.77 2.79
C ILE A 223 12.87 5.44 2.14
N GLN A 224 13.55 5.47 0.99
CA GLN A 224 14.05 4.26 0.30
C GLN A 224 15.05 3.49 1.17
N GLY A 225 15.98 4.19 1.84
CA GLY A 225 16.96 3.58 2.73
C GLY A 225 16.32 2.82 3.88
N ALA A 226 15.33 3.42 4.54
CA ALA A 226 14.56 2.76 5.61
C ALA A 226 13.82 1.50 5.09
N LEU A 227 13.05 1.63 4.02
CA LEU A 227 12.30 0.50 3.44
C LEU A 227 13.22 -0.65 2.99
N SER A 228 14.41 -0.32 2.46
CA SER A 228 15.39 -1.33 2.01
C SER A 228 16.02 -2.11 3.18
N MET A 229 15.95 -1.60 4.40
CA MET A 229 16.32 -2.31 5.63
C MET A 229 15.20 -3.20 6.18
N GLY A 230 14.02 -3.20 5.55
CA GLY A 230 12.82 -3.89 6.05
C GLY A 230 12.02 -3.08 7.09
N THR A 231 12.35 -1.80 7.30
CA THR A 231 11.64 -0.91 8.22
C THR A 231 10.23 -0.61 7.72
N ASN A 232 9.23 -0.71 8.60
CA ASN A 232 7.91 -0.15 8.35
C ASN A 232 7.97 1.36 8.54
N VAL A 233 7.74 2.13 7.48
CA VAL A 233 7.76 3.59 7.52
C VAL A 233 6.34 4.10 7.68
N VAL A 234 6.12 4.97 8.66
CA VAL A 234 4.83 5.65 8.88
C VAL A 234 5.05 7.15 8.70
N LEU A 235 4.37 7.71 7.71
CA LEU A 235 4.25 9.15 7.49
C LEU A 235 2.92 9.57 8.10
N ASP A 236 2.94 10.45 9.08
CA ASP A 236 1.75 10.88 9.81
C ASP A 236 1.67 12.41 9.82
N THR A 237 0.49 12.98 9.63
CA THR A 237 0.25 14.42 9.82
C THR A 237 -0.73 14.70 10.95
N GLY A 238 -0.92 13.72 11.83
CA GLY A 238 -1.80 13.73 12.98
C GLY A 238 -3.24 13.34 12.66
N ALA A 239 -4.04 13.17 13.72
CA ALA A 239 -5.48 12.97 13.64
C ALA A 239 -6.22 14.30 13.93
N GLY A 240 -7.15 14.71 13.07
CA GLY A 240 -8.02 15.86 13.31
C GLY A 240 -8.45 16.61 12.05
N THR A 241 -9.25 17.66 12.23
CA THR A 241 -9.60 18.59 11.14
C THR A 241 -8.48 19.60 10.94
N CYS A 242 -7.92 19.66 9.73
CA CYS A 242 -6.98 20.71 9.38
C CYS A 242 -7.63 22.09 9.52
N ALA A 243 -7.03 22.94 10.36
CA ALA A 243 -7.55 24.28 10.61
C ALA A 243 -7.49 25.18 9.37
N VAL A 244 -6.65 24.82 8.38
CA VAL A 244 -6.44 25.54 7.13
C VAL A 244 -6.61 24.58 5.96
N ALA A 245 -7.47 24.94 5.00
CA ALA A 245 -7.66 24.15 3.78
C ALA A 245 -6.34 24.02 2.99
N GLY A 246 -6.04 22.82 2.50
CA GLY A 246 -4.79 22.54 1.78
C GLY A 246 -3.58 22.29 2.69
N THR A 247 -3.79 22.07 3.99
CA THR A 247 -2.75 21.67 4.96
C THR A 247 -3.03 20.28 5.54
N CYS A 248 -2.12 19.77 6.38
CA CYS A 248 -2.01 18.39 6.85
C CYS A 248 -2.07 17.31 5.77
N ASN A 249 -1.43 17.62 4.65
CA ASN A 249 -1.30 16.71 3.52
C ASN A 249 -0.01 15.91 3.57
N ILE A 250 -0.06 14.71 2.99
CA ILE A 250 1.12 13.91 2.65
C ILE A 250 1.26 13.89 1.13
N THR A 251 2.39 14.35 0.61
CA THR A 251 2.64 14.43 -0.84
C THR A 251 3.92 13.69 -1.23
N VAL A 252 3.88 12.87 -2.28
CA VAL A 252 5.04 12.20 -2.88
C VAL A 252 5.35 12.85 -4.24
N ASN A 253 6.34 13.74 -4.25
CA ASN A 253 6.79 14.51 -5.43
C ASN A 253 8.15 14.03 -5.98
N ALA A 254 8.70 12.95 -5.44
CA ALA A 254 9.87 12.27 -5.97
C ALA A 254 9.66 10.74 -5.97
N PRO A 255 10.24 10.01 -6.95
CA PRO A 255 10.05 8.58 -7.07
C PRO A 255 10.62 7.83 -5.86
N ILE A 256 9.91 6.82 -5.37
CA ILE A 256 10.38 5.92 -4.31
C ILE A 256 10.63 4.56 -4.95
N THR A 257 11.89 4.14 -5.06
CA THR A 257 12.28 2.81 -5.55
C THR A 257 12.97 2.05 -4.42
N ALA A 258 12.26 1.13 -3.77
CA ALA A 258 12.76 0.40 -2.61
C ALA A 258 13.16 -1.04 -2.99
N GLN A 259 14.43 -1.39 -2.75
CA GLN A 259 14.91 -2.77 -2.86
C GLN A 259 14.70 -3.46 -1.51
N LEU A 260 13.56 -4.12 -1.37
CA LEU A 260 13.12 -4.71 -0.11
C LEU A 260 13.75 -6.09 0.14
N PRO A 261 13.94 -6.47 1.41
CA PRO A 261 14.24 -7.85 1.77
C PRO A 261 13.03 -8.74 1.44
N VAL A 262 13.24 -10.06 1.35
CA VAL A 262 12.16 -11.04 1.03
C VAL A 262 10.98 -10.95 2.00
N ALA A 263 11.24 -10.60 3.26
CA ALA A 263 10.19 -10.39 4.27
C ALA A 263 9.26 -9.21 3.97
N GLY A 264 9.66 -8.30 3.07
CA GLY A 264 8.92 -7.10 2.71
C GLY A 264 8.97 -5.99 3.77
N ALA A 265 8.20 -4.93 3.53
CA ALA A 265 7.98 -3.84 4.48
C ALA A 265 6.64 -3.15 4.20
N THR A 266 6.25 -2.21 5.05
CA THR A 266 5.05 -1.39 4.88
C THR A 266 5.40 0.10 4.84
N LEU A 267 4.85 0.83 3.86
CA LEU A 267 4.77 2.28 3.86
C LEU A 267 3.34 2.68 4.23
N THR A 268 3.16 3.33 5.37
CA THR A 268 1.87 3.87 5.81
C THR A 268 1.89 5.38 5.69
N MET A 269 0.80 5.95 5.16
CA MET A 269 0.55 7.38 5.12
C MET A 269 -0.76 7.64 5.85
N ASN A 270 -0.69 8.38 6.95
CA ASN A 270 -1.81 8.85 7.75
C ASN A 270 -1.91 10.37 7.58
N ALA A 271 -2.63 10.82 6.56
CA ALA A 271 -2.88 12.25 6.37
C ALA A 271 -4.12 12.68 7.16
N ALA A 272 -4.03 13.78 7.91
CA ALA A 272 -5.20 14.38 8.54
C ALA A 272 -6.17 14.98 7.50
N ASP A 273 -5.68 15.42 6.34
CA ASP A 273 -6.49 15.83 5.18
C ASP A 273 -6.33 14.88 4.01
N SER A 274 -5.39 15.13 3.08
CA SER A 274 -5.28 14.41 1.81
C SER A 274 -3.90 13.81 1.56
N ILE A 275 -3.87 12.78 0.71
CA ILE A 275 -2.65 12.13 0.22
C ILE A 275 -2.52 12.38 -1.28
N PHE A 276 -1.34 12.80 -1.75
CA PHE A 276 -1.04 13.01 -3.17
C PHE A 276 0.21 12.25 -3.60
N ILE A 277 0.06 11.20 -4.40
CA ILE A 277 1.18 10.43 -4.96
C ILE A 277 1.40 10.84 -6.42
N ASN A 278 2.28 11.81 -6.64
CA ASN A 278 2.55 12.41 -7.95
C ASN A 278 3.69 11.72 -8.72
N GLN A 279 4.47 10.89 -8.02
CA GLN A 279 5.61 10.15 -8.57
C GLN A 279 5.49 8.65 -8.29
N PRO A 280 6.16 7.79 -9.08
CA PRO A 280 5.99 6.35 -8.93
C PRO A 280 6.53 5.82 -7.60
N ILE A 281 5.89 4.79 -7.08
CA ILE A 281 6.37 4.00 -5.94
C ILE A 281 6.59 2.56 -6.44
N THR A 282 7.83 2.10 -6.42
CA THR A 282 8.26 0.83 -6.99
C THR A 282 8.98 -0.01 -5.95
N ALA A 283 8.49 -1.22 -5.72
CA ALA A 283 9.13 -2.27 -4.95
C ALA A 283 9.93 -3.19 -5.87
N THR A 284 11.16 -3.50 -5.47
CA THR A 284 12.00 -4.55 -6.05
C THR A 284 12.47 -5.51 -4.94
N GLY A 285 12.82 -6.75 -5.28
CA GLY A 285 13.30 -7.74 -4.31
C GLY A 285 12.18 -8.43 -3.53
N GLY A 286 11.55 -7.71 -2.60
CA GLY A 286 10.43 -8.18 -1.76
C GLY A 286 9.16 -7.33 -1.89
N ALA A 287 8.08 -7.79 -1.26
CA ALA A 287 6.78 -7.13 -1.30
C ALA A 287 6.76 -5.81 -0.49
N LEU A 288 6.10 -4.78 -1.03
CA LEU A 288 5.79 -3.54 -0.31
C LEU A 288 4.29 -3.44 -0.05
N ASN A 289 3.89 -3.36 1.20
CA ASN A 289 2.52 -2.97 1.54
C ASN A 289 2.43 -1.45 1.60
N LEU A 290 1.36 -0.89 1.04
CA LEU A 290 1.05 0.53 1.09
C LEU A 290 -0.27 0.73 1.82
N ALA A 291 -0.30 1.53 2.87
CA ALA A 291 -1.53 1.90 3.57
C ALA A 291 -1.75 3.41 3.46
N LEU A 292 -2.87 3.82 2.85
CA LEU A 292 -3.22 5.21 2.58
C LEU A 292 -4.46 5.59 3.40
N ASN A 293 -4.25 6.21 4.54
CA ASN A 293 -5.28 6.70 5.45
C ASN A 293 -5.37 8.22 5.34
N HIS A 294 -6.54 8.76 5.04
CA HIS A 294 -6.74 10.19 4.88
C HIS A 294 -7.93 10.68 5.71
N GLY A 295 -8.03 11.99 5.90
CA GLY A 295 -9.12 12.63 6.63
C GLY A 295 -10.48 12.40 5.97
N ALA A 296 -11.54 12.48 6.78
CA ALA A 296 -12.91 12.24 6.31
C ALA A 296 -13.37 13.19 5.20
N ALA A 297 -12.78 14.38 5.11
CA ALA A 297 -13.06 15.38 4.07
C ALA A 297 -12.01 15.41 2.94
N GLY A 298 -10.86 14.76 3.15
CA GLY A 298 -9.77 14.72 2.18
C GLY A 298 -9.84 13.48 1.29
N ASN A 299 -8.82 13.32 0.44
CA ASN A 299 -8.75 12.23 -0.54
C ASN A 299 -7.33 11.69 -0.70
N ALA A 300 -7.19 10.42 -1.10
CA ALA A 300 -5.94 9.90 -1.64
C ALA A 300 -5.95 9.97 -3.19
N THR A 301 -4.95 10.60 -3.80
CA THR A 301 -4.78 10.66 -5.26
C THR A 301 -3.48 9.97 -5.66
N VAL A 302 -3.55 9.12 -6.68
CA VAL A 302 -2.37 8.46 -7.26
C VAL A 302 -2.30 8.82 -8.73
N ALA A 303 -1.34 9.67 -9.10
CA ALA A 303 -1.16 10.18 -10.46
C ALA A 303 -0.12 9.40 -11.27
N ASN A 304 0.59 8.46 -10.64
CA ASN A 304 1.68 7.68 -11.22
C ASN A 304 1.63 6.19 -10.85
N THR A 305 2.56 5.40 -11.37
CA THR A 305 2.56 3.93 -11.21
C THR A 305 2.91 3.50 -9.79
N LEU A 306 2.12 2.57 -9.24
CA LEU A 306 2.45 1.80 -8.04
C LEU A 306 2.77 0.36 -8.44
N SER A 307 3.96 -0.15 -8.09
CA SER A 307 4.38 -1.54 -8.34
C SER A 307 4.85 -2.17 -7.04
N MET A 308 4.05 -3.02 -6.41
CA MET A 308 4.25 -3.48 -5.02
C MET A 308 4.89 -4.86 -4.87
N LEU A 309 5.23 -5.55 -5.98
CA LEU A 309 5.85 -6.88 -6.01
C LEU A 309 5.17 -7.90 -5.06
N GLY A 310 3.88 -8.17 -5.27
CA GLY A 310 3.12 -9.09 -4.40
C GLY A 310 2.57 -8.47 -3.11
N GLY A 311 2.95 -7.23 -2.79
CA GLY A 311 2.41 -6.47 -1.68
C GLY A 311 1.04 -5.85 -1.98
N SER A 312 0.37 -5.40 -0.92
CA SER A 312 -1.01 -4.88 -0.99
C SER A 312 -1.05 -3.34 -0.97
N VAL A 313 -2.07 -2.75 -1.59
CA VAL A 313 -2.41 -1.32 -1.40
C VAL A 313 -3.75 -1.25 -0.68
N ASN A 314 -3.74 -0.76 0.56
CA ASN A 314 -4.92 -0.49 1.37
C ASN A 314 -5.21 1.01 1.35
N VAL A 315 -6.47 1.38 1.12
CA VAL A 315 -6.95 2.76 1.21
C VAL A 315 -8.05 2.76 2.28
N GLY A 316 -7.88 3.56 3.34
CA GLY A 316 -8.70 3.54 4.55
C GLY A 316 -10.21 3.78 4.34
N ASN A 317 -10.98 3.79 5.44
CA ASN A 317 -12.46 3.78 5.49
C ASN A 317 -13.20 4.94 4.80
N TYR A 318 -12.51 5.92 4.26
CA TYR A 318 -13.09 7.08 3.60
C TYR A 318 -12.76 6.97 2.12
N GLY A 319 -13.81 6.85 1.30
CA GLY A 319 -13.66 6.56 -0.11
C GLY A 319 -12.76 7.58 -0.81
N LEU A 320 -12.13 7.14 -1.88
CA LEU A 320 -11.46 7.96 -2.88
C LEU A 320 -12.47 8.96 -3.48
N THR A 321 -12.76 10.07 -2.81
CA THR A 321 -13.55 11.19 -3.34
C THR A 321 -12.61 12.13 -4.07
N GLY A 322 -12.04 11.59 -5.13
CA GLY A 322 -11.08 12.23 -6.00
C GLY A 322 -10.77 11.22 -7.11
N THR A 323 -10.91 11.64 -8.35
CA THR A 323 -10.48 10.90 -9.52
C THR A 323 -9.06 10.35 -9.26
N VAL A 324 -8.83 9.03 -9.36
CA VAL A 324 -7.48 8.57 -9.76
C VAL A 324 -7.34 9.15 -11.16
N THR A 325 -6.78 10.36 -11.28
CA THR A 325 -6.50 10.97 -12.57
C THR A 325 -5.10 10.49 -12.92
N PRO A 326 -4.93 9.44 -13.73
CA PRO A 326 -3.60 9.05 -14.13
C PRO A 326 -3.16 10.11 -15.14
N GLY A 327 -2.01 10.71 -14.92
CA GLY A 327 -1.24 11.16 -16.06
C GLY A 327 -0.86 9.89 -16.84
N VAL A 328 -1.62 9.56 -17.89
CA VAL A 328 -1.32 8.51 -18.89
C VAL A 328 -0.87 7.11 -18.38
N GLY A 329 -1.07 6.74 -17.11
CA GLY A 329 -0.55 5.51 -16.50
C GLY A 329 -1.61 4.43 -16.18
N SER A 330 -1.19 3.15 -16.18
CA SER A 330 -1.99 1.99 -15.74
C SER A 330 -1.77 1.68 -14.26
N VAL A 331 -2.81 1.27 -13.54
CA VAL A 331 -2.65 0.55 -12.26
C VAL A 331 -2.44 -0.92 -12.61
N ILE A 332 -1.26 -1.46 -12.29
CA ILE A 332 -0.88 -2.85 -12.58
C ILE A 332 -0.71 -3.59 -11.26
N PHE A 333 -1.57 -4.58 -11.02
CA PHE A 333 -1.43 -5.50 -9.89
C PHE A 333 -0.61 -6.73 -10.34
N THR A 334 0.56 -6.93 -9.73
CA THR A 334 1.44 -8.09 -9.95
C THR A 334 1.63 -8.85 -8.63
N GLY A 335 0.91 -9.98 -8.48
CA GLY A 335 1.03 -10.90 -7.34
C GLY A 335 0.28 -10.45 -6.08
N GLY A 336 -0.07 -11.40 -5.20
CA GLY A 336 -0.71 -11.14 -3.89
C GLY A 336 -2.20 -10.77 -3.94
N ALA A 337 -2.89 -10.83 -2.79
CA ALA A 337 -4.29 -10.41 -2.66
C ALA A 337 -4.37 -8.96 -2.13
N THR A 338 -5.03 -8.09 -2.89
CA THR A 338 -5.27 -6.67 -2.58
C THR A 338 -6.75 -6.48 -2.34
N ALA A 339 -7.14 -5.81 -1.25
CA ALA A 339 -8.52 -5.41 -1.00
C ALA A 339 -8.63 -3.89 -1.10
N LEU A 340 -9.40 -3.38 -2.05
CA LEU A 340 -9.76 -1.98 -2.13
C LEU A 340 -11.11 -1.76 -1.45
N THR A 341 -11.10 -1.05 -0.33
CA THR A 341 -12.29 -0.59 0.38
C THR A 341 -12.60 0.85 -0.03
N GLY A 342 -13.10 1.06 -1.26
CA GLY A 342 -13.42 2.41 -1.76
C GLY A 342 -14.00 2.44 -3.17
N ASN A 343 -14.33 3.63 -3.68
CA ASN A 343 -14.71 3.85 -5.07
C ASN A 343 -13.47 3.74 -5.98
N LEU A 344 -13.55 2.94 -7.05
CA LEU A 344 -12.53 2.88 -8.09
C LEU A 344 -13.01 3.65 -9.32
N SER A 345 -12.41 4.80 -9.59
CA SER A 345 -12.64 5.58 -10.81
C SER A 345 -11.36 5.63 -11.63
N THR A 346 -11.02 4.52 -12.28
CA THR A 346 -9.81 4.40 -13.12
C THR A 346 -10.16 4.42 -14.60
N TYR A 347 -9.37 5.10 -15.44
CA TYR A 347 -9.52 5.03 -16.90
C TYR A 347 -9.26 3.62 -17.42
N ASN A 348 -8.14 2.99 -17.04
CA ASN A 348 -7.83 1.62 -17.41
C ASN A 348 -7.44 0.83 -16.17
N LEU A 349 -8.02 -0.37 -15.97
CA LEU A 349 -7.61 -1.33 -14.94
C LEU A 349 -6.90 -2.50 -15.62
N THR A 350 -5.69 -2.86 -15.19
CA THR A 350 -4.96 -4.01 -15.75
C THR A 350 -4.61 -5.03 -14.67
N MET A 351 -5.15 -6.24 -14.82
CA MET A 351 -4.86 -7.40 -13.99
C MET A 351 -3.78 -8.25 -14.66
N SER A 352 -2.57 -8.27 -14.10
CA SER A 352 -1.44 -9.08 -14.62
C SER A 352 -0.98 -10.15 -13.63
N GLY A 353 -1.78 -10.42 -12.60
CA GLY A 353 -1.57 -11.46 -11.59
C GLY A 353 -2.27 -11.11 -10.28
N GLY A 354 -2.12 -11.96 -9.26
CA GLY A 354 -2.66 -11.69 -7.91
C GLY A 354 -4.18 -11.71 -7.83
N THR A 355 -4.73 -11.07 -6.81
CA THR A 355 -6.17 -10.89 -6.58
C THR A 355 -6.44 -9.44 -6.22
N LEU A 356 -7.46 -8.82 -6.83
CA LEU A 356 -8.00 -7.52 -6.45
C LEU A 356 -9.46 -7.69 -6.00
N ASN A 357 -9.75 -7.40 -4.74
CA ASN A 357 -11.08 -7.43 -4.15
C ASN A 357 -11.62 -5.99 -4.00
N LEU A 358 -12.59 -5.60 -4.82
CA LEU A 358 -13.33 -4.35 -4.69
C LEU A 358 -14.46 -4.55 -3.67
N ASN A 359 -14.15 -4.32 -2.39
CA ASN A 359 -15.05 -4.66 -1.28
C ASN A 359 -16.11 -3.58 -0.99
N SER A 360 -16.08 -2.46 -1.70
CA SER A 360 -17.12 -1.43 -1.60
C SER A 360 -18.39 -1.86 -2.36
N GLY A 361 -19.56 -1.39 -1.91
CA GLY A 361 -20.82 -1.58 -2.65
C GLY A 361 -21.00 -0.58 -3.80
N ALA A 362 -19.98 0.20 -4.11
CA ALA A 362 -20.07 1.26 -5.10
C ALA A 362 -19.82 0.73 -6.53
N THR A 363 -20.03 1.58 -7.53
CA THR A 363 -20.11 1.16 -8.94
C THR A 363 -18.96 1.74 -9.78
N PRO A 364 -17.77 1.11 -9.81
CA PRO A 364 -16.65 1.58 -10.64
C PRO A 364 -17.02 1.77 -12.12
N THR A 365 -16.56 2.86 -12.73
CA THR A 365 -16.68 3.09 -14.17
C THR A 365 -15.29 3.22 -14.80
N LEU A 366 -14.98 2.33 -15.74
CA LEU A 366 -13.70 2.19 -16.42
C LEU A 366 -13.83 2.54 -17.91
N THR A 367 -12.78 3.06 -18.54
CA THR A 367 -12.68 3.12 -20.02
C THR A 367 -12.24 1.77 -20.58
N SER A 368 -11.32 1.08 -19.92
CA SER A 368 -10.90 -0.28 -20.26
C SER A 368 -10.62 -1.13 -19.02
N LEU A 369 -10.98 -2.41 -19.08
CA LEU A 369 -10.56 -3.46 -18.17
C LEU A 369 -9.68 -4.44 -18.95
N ASN A 370 -8.42 -4.60 -18.58
CA ASN A 370 -7.48 -5.54 -19.20
C ASN A 370 -7.23 -6.71 -18.24
N MET A 371 -7.74 -7.89 -18.56
CA MET A 371 -7.54 -9.12 -17.82
C MET A 371 -6.44 -9.94 -18.50
N ASN A 372 -5.21 -9.90 -17.96
CA ASN A 372 -4.10 -10.71 -18.44
C ASN A 372 -3.90 -11.98 -17.61
N SER A 373 -4.04 -11.88 -16.29
CA SER A 373 -4.08 -13.00 -15.35
C SER A 373 -4.60 -12.52 -13.97
N GLY A 374 -4.68 -13.42 -12.99
CA GLY A 374 -5.12 -13.10 -11.62
C GLY A 374 -6.64 -13.06 -11.46
N TYR A 375 -7.10 -12.53 -10.33
CA TYR A 375 -8.51 -12.49 -9.92
C TYR A 375 -8.97 -11.05 -9.70
N LEU A 376 -10.08 -10.65 -10.31
CA LEU A 376 -10.80 -9.44 -9.95
C LEU A 376 -12.12 -9.88 -9.30
N SER A 377 -12.27 -9.60 -8.00
CA SER A 377 -13.50 -9.80 -7.25
C SER A 377 -14.15 -8.46 -6.95
N SER A 378 -15.46 -8.35 -7.10
CA SER A 378 -16.18 -7.12 -6.76
C SER A 378 -17.42 -7.40 -5.94
N LYS A 379 -17.69 -6.57 -4.94
CA LYS A 379 -18.94 -6.59 -4.17
C LYS A 379 -20.03 -5.75 -4.84
N GLY A 380 -19.67 -4.57 -5.36
CA GLY A 380 -20.54 -3.71 -6.18
C GLY A 380 -20.37 -3.99 -7.68
N ALA A 381 -21.28 -3.48 -8.53
CA ALA A 381 -21.16 -3.69 -9.96
C ALA A 381 -20.01 -2.87 -10.58
N VAL A 382 -19.29 -3.41 -11.55
CA VAL A 382 -18.23 -2.72 -12.30
C VAL A 382 -18.73 -2.44 -13.71
N THR A 383 -18.54 -1.23 -14.23
CA THR A 383 -18.83 -0.88 -15.62
C THR A 383 -17.53 -0.53 -16.34
N ALA A 384 -17.32 -1.03 -17.56
CA ALA A 384 -16.15 -0.74 -18.38
C ALA A 384 -16.52 -0.41 -19.82
N GLY A 385 -15.85 0.59 -20.42
CA GLY A 385 -16.00 0.94 -21.83
C GLY A 385 -15.44 -0.13 -22.79
N SER A 386 -14.50 -0.95 -22.32
CA SER A 386 -13.98 -2.11 -23.04
C SER A 386 -13.42 -3.15 -22.07
N LEU A 387 -13.32 -4.40 -22.52
CA LEU A 387 -12.71 -5.50 -21.80
C LEU A 387 -11.72 -6.23 -22.73
N ASN A 388 -10.42 -6.18 -22.44
CA ASN A 388 -9.39 -6.91 -23.18
C ASN A 388 -8.90 -8.10 -22.36
N ILE A 389 -8.87 -9.28 -22.96
CA ILE A 389 -8.61 -10.53 -22.23
C ILE A 389 -7.45 -11.28 -22.88
N THR A 390 -6.41 -11.58 -22.10
CA THR A 390 -5.43 -12.64 -22.38
C THR A 390 -5.46 -13.76 -21.31
N GLY A 391 -6.12 -13.53 -20.16
CA GLY A 391 -6.41 -14.54 -19.14
C GLY A 391 -6.99 -13.98 -17.83
N GLY A 392 -7.21 -14.82 -16.81
CA GLY A 392 -7.62 -14.41 -15.46
C GLY A 392 -9.07 -14.69 -15.10
N THR A 393 -9.53 -14.19 -13.96
CA THR A 393 -10.83 -14.54 -13.35
C THR A 393 -11.60 -13.29 -12.92
N LEU A 394 -12.88 -13.20 -13.28
CA LEU A 394 -13.87 -12.29 -12.69
C LEU A 394 -14.70 -13.06 -11.65
N THR A 395 -14.90 -12.50 -10.45
CA THR A 395 -15.66 -13.14 -9.38
C THR A 395 -16.31 -12.12 -8.43
N GLY A 396 -16.94 -12.59 -7.35
CA GLY A 396 -17.59 -11.75 -6.35
C GLY A 396 -19.07 -11.45 -6.65
N ALA A 397 -19.75 -10.88 -5.65
CA ALA A 397 -21.20 -10.67 -5.66
C ALA A 397 -21.68 -9.60 -6.66
N GLY A 398 -20.80 -8.70 -7.09
CA GLY A 398 -21.12 -7.62 -8.03
C GLY A 398 -20.92 -8.04 -9.49
N SER A 399 -21.77 -7.54 -10.38
CA SER A 399 -21.70 -7.83 -11.83
C SER A 399 -20.66 -6.98 -12.57
N TYR A 400 -20.11 -7.48 -13.66
CA TYR A 400 -19.23 -6.77 -14.58
C TYR A 400 -19.98 -6.41 -15.86
N THR A 401 -20.05 -5.14 -16.23
CA THR A 401 -20.77 -4.66 -17.42
C THR A 401 -19.80 -4.00 -18.38
N VAL A 402 -19.72 -4.52 -19.61
CA VAL A 402 -18.90 -3.95 -20.68
C VAL A 402 -19.81 -3.26 -21.68
N THR A 403 -19.71 -1.93 -21.76
CA THR A 403 -20.59 -1.10 -22.61
C THR A 403 -20.10 -1.02 -24.06
N GLY A 404 -18.78 -1.14 -24.29
CA GLY A 404 -18.18 -1.26 -25.62
C GLY A 404 -17.66 -2.66 -25.90
N ALA A 405 -16.51 -2.76 -26.56
CA ALA A 405 -16.00 -4.04 -27.07
C ALA A 405 -15.42 -4.94 -25.97
N THR A 406 -15.70 -6.24 -26.07
CA THR A 406 -14.98 -7.30 -25.34
C THR A 406 -14.07 -8.03 -26.32
N ALA A 407 -12.76 -7.88 -26.17
CA ALA A 407 -11.77 -8.46 -27.08
C ALA A 407 -10.96 -9.55 -26.36
N PHE A 408 -11.05 -10.77 -26.87
CA PHE A 408 -10.09 -11.81 -26.53
C PHE A 408 -8.85 -11.61 -27.43
N VAL A 409 -7.82 -11.02 -26.82
CA VAL A 409 -6.60 -10.57 -27.50
C VAL A 409 -5.63 -11.75 -27.58
N PRO A 410 -5.10 -12.12 -28.76
CA PRO A 410 -4.22 -13.28 -28.89
C PRO A 410 -2.89 -13.11 -28.15
N CYS A 411 -2.41 -14.19 -27.53
CA CYS A 411 -1.07 -14.34 -26.98
C CYS A 411 -0.29 -15.34 -27.83
N LEU A 412 0.95 -15.02 -28.16
CA LEU A 412 1.85 -15.96 -28.83
C LEU A 412 2.31 -17.03 -27.83
N ASN A 413 2.16 -18.31 -28.19
CA ASN A 413 2.64 -19.47 -27.43
C ASN A 413 2.04 -19.63 -26.02
N CYS A 414 0.80 -19.19 -25.80
CA CYS A 414 0.09 -19.43 -24.55
C CYS A 414 -1.32 -19.98 -24.79
N SER A 415 -1.84 -20.76 -23.84
CA SER A 415 -3.25 -21.14 -23.78
C SER A 415 -4.00 -20.07 -22.99
N GLN A 416 -5.07 -19.52 -23.57
CA GLN A 416 -5.85 -18.47 -22.94
C GLN A 416 -7.01 -19.06 -22.16
N TYR A 417 -6.97 -18.82 -20.85
CA TYR A 417 -7.99 -19.25 -19.91
C TYR A 417 -8.57 -18.03 -19.22
N PHE A 418 -9.86 -17.81 -19.45
CA PHE A 418 -10.62 -16.77 -18.78
C PHE A 418 -11.76 -17.40 -17.97
N TYR A 419 -11.97 -16.93 -16.76
CA TYR A 419 -12.96 -17.49 -15.84
C TYR A 419 -13.97 -16.41 -15.43
N VAL A 420 -15.25 -16.77 -15.45
CA VAL A 420 -16.31 -16.03 -14.76
C VAL A 420 -16.82 -16.97 -13.68
N ASP A 421 -16.63 -16.61 -12.41
CA ASP A 421 -16.81 -17.54 -11.29
C ASP A 421 -17.74 -16.93 -10.23
N GLY A 422 -18.95 -17.48 -10.12
CA GLY A 422 -19.96 -17.04 -9.15
C GLY A 422 -20.43 -15.59 -9.33
N THR A 423 -20.29 -15.04 -10.54
CA THR A 423 -20.62 -13.64 -10.87
C THR A 423 -21.28 -13.52 -12.24
N THR A 424 -21.68 -12.31 -12.60
CA THR A 424 -22.33 -11.98 -13.89
C THR A 424 -21.43 -11.10 -14.75
N LEU A 425 -21.21 -11.49 -16.01
CA LEU A 425 -20.60 -10.66 -17.05
C LEU A 425 -21.66 -10.23 -18.08
N ASN A 426 -21.94 -8.94 -18.17
CA ASN A 426 -22.83 -8.34 -19.17
C ASN A 426 -22.00 -7.76 -20.32
N THR A 427 -22.20 -8.23 -21.55
CA THR A 427 -21.53 -7.71 -22.75
C THR A 427 -22.52 -7.00 -23.66
N GLN A 428 -22.42 -5.67 -23.75
CA GLN A 428 -23.34 -4.83 -24.54
C GLN A 428 -22.81 -4.50 -25.93
N GLY A 429 -21.50 -4.35 -26.09
CA GLY A 429 -20.87 -4.17 -27.39
C GLY A 429 -20.47 -5.50 -28.05
N ALA A 430 -19.67 -5.42 -29.11
CA ALA A 430 -19.19 -6.60 -29.81
C ALA A 430 -18.17 -7.37 -28.95
N THR A 431 -18.41 -8.67 -28.78
CA THR A 431 -17.47 -9.63 -28.22
C THR A 431 -16.84 -10.41 -29.36
N SER A 432 -15.52 -10.33 -29.49
CA SER A 432 -14.79 -11.01 -30.57
C SER A 432 -13.45 -11.53 -30.11
N GLN A 433 -12.96 -12.51 -30.86
CA GLN A 433 -11.60 -13.01 -30.79
C GLN A 433 -10.83 -12.51 -32.01
N THR A 434 -9.63 -11.96 -31.78
CA THR A 434 -8.68 -11.77 -32.87
C THR A 434 -7.87 -13.04 -33.03
N VAL A 435 -8.07 -13.77 -34.13
CA VAL A 435 -7.33 -15.02 -34.38
C VAL A 435 -5.94 -14.68 -34.88
N ASN A 436 -4.91 -15.07 -34.13
CA ASN A 436 -3.50 -14.92 -34.54
C ASN A 436 -2.74 -16.22 -34.20
N GLY A 437 -3.10 -17.32 -34.87
CA GLY A 437 -2.57 -18.66 -34.64
C GLY A 437 -3.66 -19.74 -34.50
N THR A 438 -3.27 -20.97 -34.14
CA THR A 438 -4.16 -22.14 -33.93
C THR A 438 -4.62 -22.33 -32.48
N SER A 439 -4.19 -21.48 -31.54
CA SER A 439 -4.53 -21.61 -30.12
C SER A 439 -6.04 -21.40 -29.89
N ALA A 440 -6.71 -22.41 -29.35
CA ALA A 440 -8.08 -22.30 -28.88
C ALA A 440 -8.16 -21.36 -27.66
N ILE A 441 -9.25 -20.60 -27.56
CA ILE A 441 -9.56 -19.75 -26.39
C ILE A 441 -10.67 -20.42 -25.60
N TYR A 442 -10.45 -20.51 -24.29
CA TYR A 442 -11.36 -21.17 -23.36
C TYR A 442 -11.86 -20.17 -22.32
N THR A 443 -13.17 -19.97 -22.31
CA THR A 443 -13.85 -19.28 -21.23
C THR A 443 -14.58 -20.31 -20.38
N TYR A 444 -14.35 -20.30 -19.07
CA TYR A 444 -15.03 -21.17 -18.11
C TYR A 444 -16.02 -20.34 -17.30
N LEU A 445 -17.27 -20.80 -17.24
CA LEU A 445 -18.22 -20.34 -16.24
C LEU A 445 -18.20 -21.35 -15.10
N SER A 446 -18.34 -20.91 -13.85
CA SER A 446 -18.41 -21.80 -12.69
C SER A 446 -19.26 -21.20 -11.59
N ASN A 447 -19.73 -22.06 -10.69
CA ASN A 447 -20.45 -21.66 -9.48
C ASN A 447 -21.66 -20.75 -9.76
N GLY A 448 -22.42 -21.04 -10.83
CA GLY A 448 -23.63 -20.30 -11.17
C GLY A 448 -23.34 -18.97 -11.86
N ALA A 449 -22.21 -18.90 -12.56
CA ALA A 449 -21.86 -17.73 -13.33
C ALA A 449 -22.84 -17.49 -14.47
N VAL A 450 -22.99 -16.22 -14.84
CA VAL A 450 -23.93 -15.79 -15.88
C VAL A 450 -23.20 -14.90 -16.88
N ILE A 451 -23.33 -15.20 -18.17
CA ILE A 451 -23.03 -14.25 -19.23
C ILE A 451 -24.34 -13.72 -19.80
N ASN A 452 -24.50 -12.40 -19.83
CA ASN A 452 -25.60 -11.73 -20.51
C ASN A 452 -25.07 -11.02 -21.75
N ASN A 453 -25.33 -11.58 -22.93
CA ASN A 453 -25.01 -10.95 -24.20
C ASN A 453 -26.20 -10.13 -24.70
N THR A 454 -26.03 -8.80 -24.78
CA THR A 454 -26.97 -7.90 -25.48
C THR A 454 -26.38 -7.29 -26.75
N GLY A 455 -25.10 -7.53 -27.02
CA GLY A 455 -24.43 -7.15 -28.27
C GLY A 455 -24.24 -8.34 -29.20
N THR A 456 -23.17 -8.30 -29.99
CA THR A 456 -22.79 -9.41 -30.87
C THR A 456 -21.68 -10.24 -30.26
N TRP A 457 -21.89 -11.52 -30.02
CA TRP A 457 -20.83 -12.46 -29.62
C TRP A 457 -20.38 -13.30 -30.82
N THR A 458 -19.17 -13.04 -31.33
CA THR A 458 -18.61 -13.77 -32.48
C THR A 458 -17.70 -14.90 -31.99
N LEU A 459 -18.04 -16.14 -32.35
CA LEU A 459 -17.27 -17.34 -32.05
C LEU A 459 -16.47 -17.77 -33.29
N ASN A 460 -15.18 -18.05 -33.10
CA ASN A 460 -14.30 -18.58 -34.15
C ASN A 460 -13.17 -19.42 -33.53
N ASN A 461 -13.37 -20.74 -33.43
CA ASN A 461 -12.52 -21.63 -32.61
C ASN A 461 -12.55 -21.25 -31.12
N PHE A 462 -13.73 -20.89 -30.63
CA PHE A 462 -13.97 -20.38 -29.28
C PHE A 462 -14.93 -21.30 -28.53
N THR A 463 -14.58 -21.68 -27.30
CA THR A 463 -15.42 -22.52 -26.46
C THR A 463 -15.72 -21.84 -25.13
N ILE A 464 -17.00 -21.81 -24.77
CA ILE A 464 -17.49 -21.48 -23.43
C ILE A 464 -17.83 -22.79 -22.73
N TYR A 465 -17.02 -23.15 -21.74
CA TYR A 465 -17.20 -24.35 -20.94
C TYR A 465 -18.08 -24.11 -19.72
N GLN A 466 -18.88 -25.12 -19.40
CA GLN A 466 -19.45 -25.30 -18.07
C GLN A 466 -18.35 -25.84 -17.15
N GLY A 467 -18.11 -25.14 -16.06
CA GLY A 467 -17.18 -25.56 -15.01
C GLY A 467 -17.90 -26.25 -13.86
N ALA A 468 -17.25 -26.28 -12.70
CA ALA A 468 -17.80 -26.94 -11.52
C ALA A 468 -18.82 -26.05 -10.79
N GLY A 469 -19.66 -26.68 -9.97
CA GLY A 469 -20.60 -25.99 -9.07
C GLY A 469 -22.03 -25.96 -9.60
N THR A 470 -22.76 -24.91 -9.24
CA THR A 470 -24.14 -24.67 -9.71
C THR A 470 -24.19 -24.37 -11.20
N ALA A 471 -25.31 -24.69 -11.85
CA ALA A 471 -25.45 -24.55 -13.30
C ALA A 471 -25.27 -23.10 -13.79
N ASP A 472 -24.41 -22.93 -14.77
CA ASP A 472 -24.10 -21.65 -15.40
C ASP A 472 -25.06 -21.33 -16.56
N ASN A 473 -25.18 -20.03 -16.89
CA ASN A 473 -26.08 -19.56 -17.94
C ASN A 473 -25.37 -18.64 -18.94
N PHE A 474 -25.67 -18.84 -20.22
CA PHE A 474 -25.43 -17.89 -21.28
C PHE A 474 -26.78 -17.37 -21.79
N ASN A 475 -27.07 -16.11 -21.52
CA ASN A 475 -28.30 -15.45 -21.94
C ASN A 475 -28.00 -14.56 -23.15
N ASN A 476 -28.55 -14.90 -24.31
CA ASN A 476 -28.58 -14.03 -25.47
C ASN A 476 -29.91 -13.25 -25.47
N GLN A 477 -29.85 -11.93 -25.31
CA GLN A 477 -31.04 -11.15 -24.98
C GLN A 477 -31.00 -9.73 -25.55
N GLY A 478 -32.11 -9.00 -25.41
CA GLY A 478 -32.23 -7.62 -25.89
C GLY A 478 -32.50 -7.51 -27.39
N THR A 479 -32.43 -6.29 -27.92
CA THR A 479 -32.78 -5.99 -29.32
C THR A 479 -31.63 -6.20 -30.30
N THR A 480 -30.40 -6.28 -29.79
CA THR A 480 -29.16 -6.41 -30.57
C THR A 480 -28.38 -7.69 -30.24
N GLY A 481 -28.88 -8.54 -29.33
CA GLY A 481 -28.23 -9.77 -28.90
C GLY A 481 -28.10 -10.78 -30.03
N VAL A 482 -26.89 -11.02 -30.53
CA VAL A 482 -26.62 -12.00 -31.58
C VAL A 482 -25.42 -12.86 -31.20
N VAL A 483 -25.57 -14.18 -31.29
CA VAL A 483 -24.45 -15.13 -31.33
C VAL A 483 -24.13 -15.43 -32.79
N SER A 484 -22.91 -15.10 -33.22
CA SER A 484 -22.45 -15.22 -34.60
C SER A 484 -21.30 -16.21 -34.71
N VAL A 485 -21.29 -17.02 -35.76
CA VAL A 485 -20.15 -17.91 -36.09
C VAL A 485 -19.74 -17.68 -37.53
N THR A 486 -18.54 -17.13 -37.72
CA THR A 486 -18.05 -16.67 -39.03
C THR A 486 -16.81 -17.41 -39.53
N GLY A 487 -16.27 -18.35 -38.74
CA GLY A 487 -15.03 -19.07 -39.04
C GLY A 487 -15.09 -20.55 -38.69
N MET A 488 -14.13 -21.04 -37.91
CA MET A 488 -13.91 -22.46 -37.64
C MET A 488 -14.99 -23.14 -36.78
N GLY A 489 -15.94 -22.37 -36.22
CA GLY A 489 -16.97 -22.88 -35.33
C GLY A 489 -16.89 -22.31 -33.92
N GLY A 490 -17.75 -22.83 -33.04
CA GLY A 490 -17.76 -22.46 -31.63
C GLY A 490 -18.62 -23.41 -30.81
N ARG A 491 -18.48 -23.34 -29.50
CA ARG A 491 -19.23 -24.20 -28.57
C ARG A 491 -19.64 -23.44 -27.31
N ILE A 492 -20.88 -23.63 -26.88
CA ILE A 492 -21.44 -23.11 -25.63
C ILE A 492 -22.01 -24.29 -24.83
N ASP A 493 -21.34 -24.64 -23.74
CA ASP A 493 -21.74 -25.71 -22.83
C ASP A 493 -22.70 -25.30 -21.71
N PRO A 494 -22.69 -24.06 -21.18
CA PRO A 494 -23.73 -23.59 -20.26
C PRO A 494 -25.14 -23.62 -20.86
N LEU A 495 -26.17 -23.49 -20.02
CA LEU A 495 -27.55 -23.32 -20.48
C LEU A 495 -27.63 -22.11 -21.42
N PHE A 496 -28.10 -22.31 -22.65
CA PHE A 496 -28.21 -21.26 -23.65
C PHE A 496 -29.66 -20.76 -23.72
N ASN A 497 -29.92 -19.59 -23.13
CA ASN A 497 -31.23 -18.96 -23.15
C ASN A 497 -31.23 -17.83 -24.16
N ASP A 498 -32.00 -17.96 -25.24
CA ASP A 498 -32.11 -16.94 -26.28
C ASP A 498 -33.49 -16.30 -26.28
N THR A 499 -33.57 -15.13 -25.68
CA THR A 499 -34.76 -14.28 -25.68
C THR A 499 -34.53 -13.00 -26.49
N SER A 500 -33.50 -12.99 -27.34
CA SER A 500 -33.17 -11.83 -28.17
C SER A 500 -34.26 -11.59 -29.22
N THR A 501 -34.59 -10.33 -29.48
CA THR A 501 -35.49 -9.96 -30.58
C THR A 501 -34.72 -9.54 -31.83
N ALA A 502 -33.40 -9.69 -31.84
CA ALA A 502 -32.58 -9.43 -33.02
C ALA A 502 -32.92 -10.44 -34.13
N ALA A 503 -32.89 -9.98 -35.39
CA ALA A 503 -33.01 -10.89 -36.52
C ALA A 503 -31.81 -11.84 -36.56
N ASN A 504 -32.07 -13.14 -36.70
CA ASN A 504 -31.03 -14.17 -36.68
C ASN A 504 -30.20 -14.07 -35.40
N SER A 505 -30.86 -14.10 -34.24
CA SER A 505 -30.23 -14.04 -32.92
C SER A 505 -29.16 -15.11 -32.73
N VAL A 506 -29.27 -16.22 -33.44
CA VAL A 506 -28.14 -17.13 -33.74
C VAL A 506 -27.88 -17.12 -35.24
N ASN A 507 -26.68 -16.75 -35.64
CA ASN A 507 -26.28 -16.61 -37.03
C ASN A 507 -24.99 -17.39 -37.33
N VAL A 508 -25.12 -18.58 -37.90
CA VAL A 508 -23.99 -19.45 -38.27
C VAL A 508 -23.74 -19.34 -39.77
N THR A 509 -22.72 -18.58 -40.17
CA THR A 509 -22.37 -18.38 -41.59
C THR A 509 -21.21 -19.28 -42.05
N ALA A 510 -20.40 -19.78 -41.13
CA ALA A 510 -19.36 -20.78 -41.38
C ALA A 510 -19.09 -21.63 -40.15
N GLY A 511 -18.46 -22.80 -40.34
CA GLY A 511 -18.12 -23.73 -39.26
C GLY A 511 -19.35 -24.36 -38.62
N THR A 512 -19.19 -24.88 -37.39
CA THR A 512 -20.29 -25.46 -36.61
C THR A 512 -20.42 -24.77 -35.26
N LEU A 513 -21.62 -24.33 -34.91
CA LEU A 513 -21.97 -23.95 -33.54
C LEU A 513 -22.52 -25.17 -32.81
N THR A 514 -21.96 -25.49 -31.64
CA THR A 514 -22.52 -26.52 -30.74
C THR A 514 -23.11 -25.87 -29.48
N LEU A 515 -24.38 -26.12 -29.22
CA LEU A 515 -25.07 -25.72 -27.99
C LEU A 515 -25.32 -26.99 -27.15
N ALA A 516 -24.59 -27.15 -26.05
CA ALA A 516 -24.53 -28.42 -25.32
C ALA A 516 -25.26 -28.44 -23.96
N GLY A 517 -25.54 -27.26 -23.39
CA GLY A 517 -26.14 -27.15 -22.05
C GLY A 517 -27.65 -27.32 -22.01
N GLY A 518 -28.31 -27.37 -23.17
CA GLY A 518 -29.75 -27.18 -23.29
C GLY A 518 -30.12 -25.68 -23.24
N GLY A 519 -31.36 -25.39 -22.86
CA GLY A 519 -31.86 -24.03 -22.65
C GLY A 519 -33.19 -23.77 -23.36
N THR A 520 -33.53 -22.50 -23.54
CA THR A 520 -34.78 -22.08 -24.20
C THR A 520 -34.50 -21.07 -25.28
N SER A 521 -35.22 -21.11 -26.40
CA SER A 521 -35.19 -20.04 -27.40
C SER A 521 -36.61 -19.63 -27.79
N SER A 522 -36.80 -18.34 -28.00
CA SER A 522 -38.02 -17.77 -28.60
C SER A 522 -37.71 -17.01 -29.89
N SER A 523 -36.53 -17.23 -30.46
CA SER A 523 -35.89 -16.33 -31.42
C SER A 523 -35.55 -17.05 -32.73
N SER A 524 -35.08 -16.32 -33.74
CA SER A 524 -34.81 -16.90 -35.07
C SER A 524 -33.35 -17.29 -35.26
N PHE A 525 -33.12 -18.46 -35.86
CA PHE A 525 -31.79 -18.97 -36.19
C PHE A 525 -31.56 -18.96 -37.70
N ASN A 526 -30.35 -18.55 -38.11
CA ASN A 526 -29.86 -18.65 -39.48
C ASN A 526 -28.64 -19.58 -39.54
N VAL A 527 -28.67 -20.53 -40.48
CA VAL A 527 -27.55 -21.44 -40.76
C VAL A 527 -27.32 -21.44 -42.26
N ALA A 528 -26.18 -20.90 -42.69
CA ALA A 528 -25.82 -20.84 -44.10
C ALA A 528 -25.52 -22.23 -44.67
N THR A 529 -25.63 -22.38 -46.00
CA THR A 529 -25.27 -23.62 -46.70
C THR A 529 -23.83 -24.04 -46.37
N GLY A 530 -23.66 -25.25 -45.86
CA GLY A 530 -22.36 -25.79 -45.46
C GLY A 530 -21.91 -25.45 -44.05
N ALA A 531 -22.65 -24.59 -43.32
CA ALA A 531 -22.48 -24.38 -41.88
C ALA A 531 -23.33 -25.38 -41.07
N GLY A 532 -22.99 -25.54 -39.80
CA GLY A 532 -23.66 -26.47 -38.88
C GLY A 532 -24.18 -25.80 -37.62
N LEU A 533 -25.36 -26.19 -37.17
CA LEU A 533 -25.87 -25.91 -35.83
C LEU A 533 -26.21 -27.23 -35.17
N THR A 534 -25.53 -27.54 -34.07
CA THR A 534 -25.68 -28.81 -33.36
C THR A 534 -26.18 -28.56 -31.95
N PHE A 535 -27.22 -29.28 -31.56
CA PHE A 535 -27.68 -29.34 -30.18
C PHE A 535 -27.27 -30.70 -29.62
N THR A 536 -26.37 -30.71 -28.64
CA THR A 536 -25.97 -31.95 -27.97
C THR A 536 -26.55 -31.92 -26.57
N ASN A 537 -27.47 -32.81 -26.23
CA ASN A 537 -27.85 -32.94 -24.82
C ASN A 537 -26.68 -33.64 -24.11
N ASN A 538 -26.09 -32.97 -23.12
CA ASN A 538 -25.55 -33.66 -21.95
C ASN A 538 -26.51 -33.58 -20.75
N LEU A 539 -27.59 -32.77 -20.87
CA LEU A 539 -28.65 -32.64 -19.89
C LEU A 539 -29.99 -32.57 -20.66
N GLY A 540 -30.77 -33.64 -20.59
CA GLY A 540 -31.97 -33.82 -21.41
C GLY A 540 -33.13 -32.90 -21.04
N ASN A 541 -33.28 -31.75 -21.72
CA ASN A 541 -34.57 -31.25 -22.20
C ASN A 541 -34.35 -30.02 -23.11
N ASN A 542 -34.61 -30.15 -24.42
CA ASN A 542 -34.83 -28.99 -25.30
C ASN A 542 -36.15 -29.24 -26.04
N THR A 543 -37.16 -28.42 -25.75
CA THR A 543 -38.31 -28.23 -26.65
C THR A 543 -37.97 -27.07 -27.60
N PRO A 544 -38.04 -27.28 -28.92
CA PRO A 544 -37.81 -26.23 -29.93
C PRO A 544 -38.71 -25.01 -29.78
#